data_AF-A0A7W5HN02-F1
#
_entry.id   AF-A0A7W5HN02-F1
#
_cell.length_a   1.000
_cell.length_b   1.000
_cell.length_c   1.000
_cell.angle_alpha   90.00
_cell.angle_beta   90.00
_cell.angle_gamma   90.00
#
_symmetry.space_group_name_H-M   'P 1'
#
loop_
_entity.id
_entity.type
_entity.pdbx_description
1 polymer ?
#
loop_
_entity_poly.entity_id
_entity_poly.type
_entity_poly.pdbx_seq_one_letter_code
_entity_poly.pdbx_strand_id
1 'polypeptide(L)'
;MIITEPARGIDRDIHDCIPLVLDDDSLDAWLDPTLIEREAIRSAVHHLDAGALTAWPVSTRVNRVAHEGADIAAIEAELADLPLTPSASICSWVRKAGSRSGSCRALSLAKGLSCLHSSMWMA
;
A
#
# COMPACT_ATOMS: atom_id res chain seq x y z
N MET A 1 -8.40 15.38 8.95
CA MET A 1 -7.13 15.25 8.20
C MET A 1 -6.43 14.00 8.72
N ILE A 2 -5.84 13.18 7.85
CA ILE A 2 -5.00 12.05 8.24
C ILE A 2 -3.54 12.44 8.02
N ILE A 3 -2.65 12.13 8.96
CA ILE A 3 -1.20 12.36 8.82
C ILE A 3 -0.61 11.24 7.97
N THR A 4 0.27 11.61 7.05
CA THR A 4 0.93 10.67 6.13
C THR A 4 2.44 10.71 6.27
N GLU A 5 3.08 9.64 5.83
CA GLU A 5 4.52 9.46 5.88
C GLU A 5 5.07 8.70 4.66
N PRO A 6 6.39 8.76 4.39
CA PRO A 6 7.00 7.96 3.33
C PRO A 6 6.80 6.46 3.58
N ALA A 7 6.51 5.71 2.52
CA ALA A 7 6.29 4.27 2.61
C ALA A 7 7.50 3.51 3.19
N ARG A 8 7.21 2.47 3.97
CA ARG A 8 8.16 1.53 4.57
C ARG A 8 7.67 0.10 4.37
N GLY A 9 8.55 -0.87 4.57
CA GLY A 9 8.17 -2.29 4.46
C GLY A 9 7.54 -2.64 3.10
N ILE A 10 6.49 -3.46 3.14
CA ILE A 10 5.75 -3.94 1.97
C ILE A 10 5.03 -2.82 1.21
N ASP A 11 4.74 -1.69 1.86
CA ASP A 11 3.99 -0.60 1.24
C ASP A 11 4.77 0.09 0.12
N ARG A 12 6.10 0.02 0.12
CA ARG A 12 6.96 0.62 -0.91
C ARG A 12 6.67 0.07 -2.31
N ASP A 13 6.18 -1.17 -2.39
CA ASP A 13 5.81 -1.79 -3.67
C ASP A 13 4.42 -1.33 -4.15
N ILE A 14 3.59 -0.79 -3.24
CA ILE A 14 2.21 -0.38 -3.49
C ILE A 14 2.10 1.12 -3.79
N HIS A 15 2.73 1.96 -2.96
CA HIS A 15 2.62 3.42 -3.05
C HIS A 15 3.79 4.13 -2.33
N ASP A 16 4.12 5.37 -2.73
CA ASP A 16 5.25 6.11 -2.12
C ASP A 16 4.92 6.73 -0.75
N CYS A 17 3.63 6.92 -0.44
CA CYS A 17 3.12 7.53 0.79
C CYS A 17 2.04 6.68 1.44
N ILE A 18 2.10 6.53 2.78
CA ILE A 18 1.14 5.77 3.59
C ILE A 18 0.58 6.64 4.73
N PRO A 19 -0.56 6.28 5.34
CA PRO A 19 -0.96 6.88 6.61
C PRO A 19 0.07 6.57 7.70
N LEU A 20 0.27 7.51 8.63
CA LEU A 20 1.00 7.25 9.86
C LEU A 20 0.18 6.28 10.72
N VAL A 21 0.70 5.07 10.92
CA VAL A 21 0.12 4.07 11.83
C VAL A 21 0.97 4.04 13.09
N LEU A 22 0.33 4.19 14.24
CA LEU A 22 0.99 4.17 15.55
C LEU A 22 0.94 2.76 16.15
N ASP A 23 1.90 2.43 16.99
CA ASP A 23 1.78 1.25 17.83
C ASP A 23 0.73 1.44 18.95
N ASP A 24 0.33 0.33 19.58
CA ASP A 24 -0.75 0.33 20.56
C ASP A 24 -0.41 1.15 21.82
N ASP A 25 0.86 1.15 22.24
CA ASP A 25 1.35 1.87 23.42
C ASP A 25 1.32 3.41 23.23
N SER A 26 1.27 3.88 21.98
CA SER A 26 1.22 5.29 21.65
C SER A 26 -0.17 5.93 21.77
N LEU A 27 -1.24 5.14 21.87
CA LEU A 27 -2.62 5.65 21.73
C LEU A 27 -2.98 6.67 22.81
N ASP A 28 -2.70 6.36 24.08
CA ASP A 28 -3.02 7.24 25.20
C ASP A 28 -2.24 8.56 25.12
N ALA A 29 -0.95 8.50 24.82
CA ALA A 29 -0.10 9.67 24.65
C ALA A 29 -0.55 10.52 23.43
N TRP A 30 -0.96 9.89 22.35
CA TRP A 30 -1.46 10.58 21.15
C TRP A 30 -2.77 11.35 21.39
N LEU A 31 -3.63 10.84 22.28
CA LEU A 31 -4.92 11.42 22.59
C LEU A 31 -4.89 12.37 23.80
N ASP A 32 -3.77 12.47 24.52
CA ASP A 32 -3.62 13.35 25.67
C ASP A 32 -3.56 14.83 25.25
N PRO A 33 -4.58 15.65 25.57
CA PRO A 33 -4.60 17.07 25.19
C PRO A 33 -3.59 17.92 25.98
N THR A 34 -2.98 17.37 27.04
CA THR A 34 -1.99 18.06 27.87
C THR A 34 -0.55 17.85 27.38
N LEU A 35 -0.33 16.84 26.53
CA LEU A 35 0.97 16.57 25.92
C LEU A 35 1.19 17.46 24.69
N ILE A 36 1.66 18.68 24.94
CA ILE A 36 1.83 19.71 23.88
C ILE A 36 3.29 19.95 23.45
N GLU A 37 4.25 19.52 24.27
CA GLU A 37 5.66 19.75 24.01
C GLU A 37 6.18 18.81 22.92
N ARG A 38 6.73 19.38 21.84
CA ARG A 38 7.11 18.64 20.62
C ARG A 38 8.04 17.46 20.91
N GLU A 39 9.09 17.70 21.68
CA GLU A 39 10.07 16.66 22.02
C GLU A 39 9.46 15.57 22.90
N ALA A 40 8.51 15.91 23.78
CA ALA A 40 7.79 14.94 24.59
C ALA A 40 6.87 14.07 23.73
N ILE A 41 6.11 14.67 22.79
CA ILE A 41 5.28 13.93 21.82
C ILE A 41 6.15 12.96 21.02
N ARG A 42 7.29 13.41 20.48
CA ARG A 42 8.21 12.55 19.69
C ARG A 42 8.80 11.39 20.49
N SER A 43 8.92 11.55 21.81
CA SER A 43 9.44 10.50 22.68
C SER A 43 8.38 9.51 23.13
N ALA A 44 7.10 9.90 23.13
CA ALA A 44 5.99 9.10 23.64
C ALA A 44 5.17 8.42 22.54
N VAL A 45 5.32 8.86 21.29
CA VAL A 45 4.57 8.37 20.14
C VAL A 45 5.52 7.71 19.14
N HIS A 46 5.19 6.49 18.77
CA HIS A 46 6.02 5.61 17.97
C HIS A 46 5.22 5.03 16.81
N HIS A 47 5.93 4.78 15.71
CA HIS A 47 5.34 4.15 14.53
C HIS A 47 5.13 2.67 14.81
N LEU A 48 4.04 2.11 14.27
CA LEU A 48 3.94 0.67 14.15
C LEU A 48 5.13 0.13 13.32
N ASP A 49 5.67 -1.01 13.73
CA ASP A 49 6.68 -1.71 12.93
C ASP A 49 6.11 -2.01 11.54
N ALA A 50 6.83 -1.58 10.50
CA ALA A 50 6.42 -1.81 9.11
C ALA A 50 6.37 -3.31 8.76
N GLY A 51 7.10 -4.16 9.49
CA GLY A 51 7.03 -5.62 9.36
C GLY A 51 5.74 -6.24 9.89
N ALA A 52 4.96 -5.52 10.71
CA ALA A 52 3.66 -5.98 11.20
C ALA A 52 2.54 -5.82 10.16
N LEU A 53 2.78 -5.02 9.10
CA LEU A 53 1.82 -4.81 8.03
C LEU A 53 1.88 -5.94 7.00
N THR A 54 0.70 -6.35 6.57
CA THR A 54 0.49 -7.35 5.51
C THR A 54 -0.47 -6.78 4.49
N ALA A 55 -0.29 -7.15 3.23
CA ALA A 55 -1.08 -6.64 2.13
C ALA A 55 -1.49 -7.76 1.18
N TRP A 56 -2.71 -7.67 0.68
CA TRP A 56 -3.28 -8.59 -0.29
C TRP A 56 -3.99 -7.83 -1.39
N PRO A 57 -3.99 -8.36 -2.63
CA PRO A 57 -4.84 -7.84 -3.68
C PRO A 57 -6.31 -8.07 -3.33
N VAL A 58 -7.12 -7.04 -3.59
CA VAL A 58 -8.58 -7.06 -3.45
C VAL A 58 -9.23 -6.63 -4.74
N SER A 59 -10.54 -6.84 -4.84
CA SER A 59 -11.28 -6.55 -6.04
C SER A 59 -11.28 -5.06 -6.42
N THR A 60 -11.12 -4.77 -7.71
CA THR A 60 -11.23 -3.41 -8.26
C THR A 60 -12.61 -2.77 -8.06
N ARG A 61 -13.61 -3.54 -7.61
CA ARG A 61 -14.91 -3.04 -7.14
C ARG A 61 -14.75 -1.97 -6.06
N VAL A 62 -13.74 -2.08 -5.18
CA VAL A 62 -13.46 -1.10 -4.12
C VAL A 62 -13.24 0.33 -4.65
N ASN A 63 -12.87 0.48 -5.93
CA ASN A 63 -12.65 1.78 -6.55
C ASN A 63 -13.93 2.61 -6.77
N ARG A 64 -15.12 2.04 -6.56
CA ARG A 64 -16.39 2.77 -6.62
C ARG A 64 -16.99 2.87 -5.22
N VAL A 65 -17.16 4.10 -4.76
CA VAL A 65 -17.71 4.42 -3.43
C VAL A 65 -19.12 3.87 -3.17
N ALA A 66 -19.90 3.56 -4.22
CA ALA A 66 -21.23 2.94 -4.08
C ALA A 66 -21.18 1.42 -3.82
N HIS A 67 -20.00 0.80 -3.89
CA HIS A 67 -19.81 -0.60 -3.53
C HIS A 67 -19.38 -0.67 -2.06
N GLU A 68 -20.15 -1.38 -1.26
CA GLU A 68 -19.96 -1.58 0.17
C GLU A 68 -20.16 -3.08 0.49
N GLY A 69 -19.73 -3.50 1.68
CA GLY A 69 -19.83 -4.89 2.12
C GLY A 69 -18.46 -5.59 2.22
N ALA A 70 -18.44 -6.79 2.78
CA ALA A 70 -17.21 -7.54 3.00
C ALA A 70 -16.56 -8.02 1.68
N ASP A 71 -17.30 -8.10 0.58
CA ASP A 71 -16.81 -8.54 -0.72
C ASP A 71 -15.72 -7.61 -1.30
N ILE A 72 -15.76 -6.31 -0.99
CA ILE A 72 -14.77 -5.36 -1.52
C ILE A 72 -13.40 -5.46 -0.81
N ALA A 73 -13.37 -6.07 0.37
CA ALA A 73 -12.15 -6.33 1.15
C ALA A 73 -11.74 -7.81 1.14
N ALA A 74 -12.51 -8.66 0.44
CA ALA A 74 -12.17 -10.07 0.28
C ALA A 74 -10.88 -10.20 -0.53
N ILE A 75 -9.97 -11.04 -0.03
CA ILE A 75 -8.73 -11.39 -0.72
C ILE A 75 -9.10 -12.08 -2.04
N GLU A 76 -8.61 -11.56 -3.16
CA GLU A 76 -8.71 -12.25 -4.43
C GLU A 76 -7.65 -13.36 -4.47
N ALA A 77 -8.03 -14.56 -4.01
CA ALA A 77 -7.11 -15.69 -3.82
C ALA A 77 -6.28 -16.03 -5.06
N GLU A 78 -6.85 -15.88 -6.25
CA GLU A 78 -6.17 -16.11 -7.53
C GLU A 78 -5.04 -15.10 -7.81
N LEU A 79 -5.02 -13.96 -7.11
CA LEU A 79 -4.00 -12.91 -7.24
C LEU A 79 -3.03 -12.89 -6.05
N ALA A 80 -3.27 -13.66 -4.99
CA ALA A 80 -2.56 -13.56 -3.72
C ALA A 80 -1.04 -13.80 -3.83
N ASP A 81 -0.60 -14.60 -4.80
CA ASP A 81 0.80 -14.92 -5.06
C ASP A 81 1.46 -14.02 -6.12
N LEU A 82 0.69 -13.11 -6.73
CA LEU A 82 1.24 -12.15 -7.69
C LEU A 82 1.98 -11.02 -6.95
N PRO A 83 3.05 -10.47 -7.53
CA PRO A 83 3.72 -9.31 -6.94
C PRO A 83 2.71 -8.18 -6.77
N LEU A 84 2.75 -7.53 -5.60
CA LEU A 84 1.95 -6.36 -5.26
C LEU A 84 2.43 -5.18 -6.12
N THR A 85 2.04 -5.17 -7.39
CA THR A 85 2.27 -4.03 -8.27
C THR A 85 1.14 -3.03 -8.07
N PRO A 86 1.41 -1.71 -8.16
CA PRO A 86 0.35 -0.73 -8.15
C PRO A 86 -0.60 -1.04 -9.31
N SER A 87 -1.88 -1.30 -9.00
CA SER A 87 -2.88 -1.47 -10.04
C SER A 87 -2.84 -0.24 -10.95
N ALA A 88 -2.72 -0.46 -12.26
CA ALA A 88 -2.70 0.60 -13.28
C ALA A 88 -3.92 1.56 -13.16
N SER A 89 -4.98 1.14 -12.46
CA SER A 89 -6.15 1.94 -12.14
C SER A 89 -5.85 3.13 -11.22
N ILE A 90 -5.05 3.00 -10.16
CA ILE A 90 -4.71 4.11 -9.25
C ILE A 90 -3.91 5.19 -9.99
N CYS A 91 -2.91 4.80 -10.78
CA CYS A 91 -2.17 5.75 -11.62
C CYS A 91 -3.02 6.38 -12.73
N SER A 92 -4.16 5.77 -13.11
CA SER A 92 -5.04 6.35 -14.14
C SER A 92 -5.83 7.56 -13.64
N TRP A 93 -6.07 7.69 -12.33
CA TRP A 93 -6.73 8.85 -11.73
C TRP A 93 -5.84 10.09 -11.75
N VAL A 94 -4.54 9.93 -11.48
CA VAL A 94 -3.55 11.02 -11.62
C VAL A 94 -3.48 11.54 -13.07
N ARG A 95 -3.64 10.65 -14.07
CA ARG A 95 -3.68 11.08 -15.48
C ARG A 95 -4.95 11.82 -15.89
N LYS A 96 -6.09 11.58 -15.24
CA LYS A 96 -7.39 12.16 -15.66
C LYS A 96 -7.68 13.52 -15.01
N ALA A 97 -7.00 13.86 -13.92
CA ALA A 97 -7.10 15.16 -13.27
C ALA A 97 -5.82 16.00 -13.52
N GLY A 98 -5.79 16.72 -14.65
CA GLY A 98 -4.83 17.81 -14.84
C GLY A 98 -3.68 17.51 -15.79
N SER A 99 -3.84 18.01 -17.01
CA SER A 99 -2.72 18.45 -17.84
C SER A 99 -1.74 19.29 -17.03
N ARG A 100 -0.53 18.77 -16.78
CA ARG A 100 0.78 19.37 -17.10
C ARG A 100 1.93 18.46 -16.65
N SER A 101 2.73 18.05 -17.64
CA SER A 101 4.13 17.61 -17.58
C SER A 101 4.75 17.37 -16.20
N GLY A 102 4.73 16.12 -15.76
CA GLY A 102 5.66 15.55 -14.80
C GLY A 102 6.00 14.15 -15.28
N SER A 103 7.24 13.92 -15.68
CA SER A 103 7.72 12.61 -16.15
C SER A 103 7.69 11.60 -15.00
N CYS A 104 6.58 10.87 -14.83
CA CYS A 104 6.64 9.55 -14.21
C CYS A 104 7.49 8.68 -15.13
N ARG A 105 8.70 8.32 -14.70
CA ARG A 105 9.48 7.28 -15.38
C ARG A 105 8.64 6.00 -15.33
N ALA A 106 7.99 5.69 -16.44
CA ALA A 106 7.61 4.32 -16.73
C ALA A 106 8.92 3.53 -16.79
N LEU A 107 9.21 2.74 -15.76
CA LEU A 107 10.14 1.64 -15.88
C LEU A 107 9.50 0.63 -16.83
N SER A 108 9.77 0.83 -18.11
CA SER A 108 9.59 -0.17 -19.14
C SER A 108 10.86 -1.01 -19.24
N LEU A 109 10.64 -2.31 -19.46
CA LEU A 109 11.55 -3.40 -19.81
C LEU A 109 12.16 -4.15 -18.61
N ALA A 110 12.10 -5.49 -18.55
CA ALA A 110 12.06 -6.47 -19.65
C ALA A 110 11.06 -7.60 -19.36
N LYS A 111 10.21 -8.00 -20.30
CA LYS A 111 10.41 -9.20 -21.14
C LYS A 111 11.11 -10.35 -20.40
N GLY A 112 10.30 -11.28 -19.93
CA GLY A 112 10.71 -12.60 -19.44
C GLY A 112 9.57 -13.61 -19.47
N LEU A 113 8.67 -13.52 -20.48
CA LEU A 113 7.81 -14.66 -20.81
C LEU A 113 8.68 -15.73 -21.50
N SER A 114 9.16 -16.69 -20.71
CA SER A 114 9.42 -18.05 -21.18
C SER A 114 9.62 -18.98 -19.99
N CYS A 115 8.55 -19.61 -19.52
CA CYS A 115 8.65 -20.97 -19.02
C CYS A 115 7.70 -21.80 -19.87
N LEU A 116 8.31 -22.54 -20.79
CA LEU A 116 7.68 -23.51 -21.66
C LEU A 116 6.91 -24.54 -20.83
N HIS A 117 5.77 -24.95 -21.38
CA HIS A 117 5.13 -26.21 -21.06
C HIS A 117 6.15 -27.36 -21.14
N SER A 118 6.14 -28.22 -20.12
CA SER A 118 5.83 -29.65 -20.24
C SER A 118 6.74 -30.49 -19.33
N SER A 119 6.11 -31.00 -18.28
CA SER A 119 6.13 -32.42 -17.87
C SER A 119 7.38 -33.25 -18.16
N MET A 120 7.83 -33.91 -17.08
CA MET A 120 8.02 -35.36 -16.99
C MET A 120 9.45 -35.98 -17.04
N TRP A 121 9.77 -36.58 -15.88
CA TRP A 121 10.62 -37.75 -15.57
C TRP A 121 12.13 -37.62 -15.28
N MET A 122 12.45 -38.31 -14.18
CA MET A 122 13.73 -38.72 -13.63
C MET A 122 14.65 -39.40 -14.66
N ALA A 123 15.94 -39.07 -14.62
CA ALA A 123 17.08 -39.97 -14.43
C ALA A 123 18.38 -39.21 -14.74
#